data_AF-A0A0B4XSU5-F1
#
_entry.id   AF-A0A0B4XSU5-F1
#
_cell.length_a   1.000
_cell.length_b   1.000
_cell.length_c   1.000
_cell.angle_alpha   90.00
_cell.angle_beta   90.00
_cell.angle_gamma   90.00
#
_symmetry.space_group_name_H-M   'P 1'
#
loop_
_entity.id
_entity.type
_entity.pdbx_description
1 polymer ?
#
loop_
_entity_poly.entity_id
_entity_poly.type
_entity_poly.pdbx_seq_one_letter_code
_entity_poly.pdbx_strand_id
1 'polypeptide(L)'
;MYSRHLSKVAGLTAPQLLVMQSIANRGEMTMGDIADEVSLSQATITTILDRLEKRELIQRTRGSTDKRRVYASLTEAGAVLLEKAPTPLQEEFIERFAELNDWEQSLILSSLQRVAAMMNAGDIDASPVLDLGAMDRAQPTVDLSDRRARSAPSKPTISEANRK
;
A
#
# COMPACT_ATOMS: atom_id res chain seq x y z
N MET A 1 -4.96 -10.49 -8.33
CA MET A 1 -4.68 -10.85 -9.74
C MET A 1 -3.39 -10.20 -10.24
N TYR A 2 -3.22 -8.87 -10.09
CA TYR A 2 -2.05 -8.14 -10.56
C TYR A 2 -0.70 -8.55 -9.91
N SER A 3 -0.67 -8.78 -8.59
CA SER A 3 0.51 -9.32 -7.87
C SER A 3 1.03 -10.65 -8.47
N ARG A 4 0.13 -11.54 -8.93
CA ARG A 4 0.49 -12.83 -9.54
C ARG A 4 1.02 -12.67 -10.97
N HIS A 5 0.61 -11.63 -11.68
CA HIS A 5 1.12 -11.33 -13.03
C HIS A 5 2.52 -10.71 -12.97
N LEU A 6 2.74 -9.74 -12.08
CA LEU A 6 4.06 -9.13 -11.83
C LEU A 6 5.12 -10.16 -11.44
N SER A 7 4.76 -11.07 -10.52
CA SER A 7 5.64 -12.15 -10.09
C SER A 7 6.00 -13.12 -11.22
N LYS A 8 5.14 -13.27 -12.24
CA LYS A 8 5.37 -14.17 -13.38
C LYS A 8 6.17 -13.53 -14.52
N VAL A 9 6.03 -12.22 -14.74
CA VAL A 9 6.64 -11.52 -15.89
C VAL A 9 8.02 -10.97 -15.56
N ALA A 10 8.17 -10.32 -14.40
CA ALA A 10 9.43 -9.69 -13.98
C ALA A 10 10.09 -10.35 -12.76
N GLY A 11 9.41 -11.33 -12.13
CA GLY A 11 9.87 -11.90 -10.87
C GLY A 11 9.91 -10.87 -9.73
N LEU A 12 9.12 -9.81 -9.82
CA LEU A 12 9.02 -8.75 -8.81
C LEU A 12 7.67 -8.82 -8.11
N THR A 13 7.67 -8.53 -6.82
CA THR A 13 6.44 -8.23 -6.09
C THR A 13 6.01 -6.79 -6.35
N ALA A 14 4.73 -6.46 -6.11
CA ALA A 14 4.24 -5.09 -6.27
C ALA A 14 5.00 -4.05 -5.41
N PRO A 15 5.31 -4.30 -4.12
CA PRO A 15 6.16 -3.38 -3.35
C PRO A 15 7.57 -3.21 -3.91
N GLN A 16 8.18 -4.29 -4.41
CA GLN A 16 9.52 -4.22 -5.02
C GLN A 16 9.51 -3.35 -6.27
N LEU A 17 8.48 -3.50 -7.10
CA LEU A 17 8.29 -2.67 -8.30
C LEU A 17 8.14 -1.19 -7.94
N LEU A 18 7.25 -0.87 -6.98
CA LEU A 18 7.02 0.51 -6.54
C LEU A 18 8.30 1.18 -6.01
N VAL A 19 9.10 0.44 -5.23
CA VAL A 19 10.40 0.94 -4.74
C VAL A 19 11.37 1.18 -5.90
N MET A 20 11.49 0.24 -6.84
CA MET A 20 12.38 0.42 -8.00
C MET A 20 11.97 1.61 -8.86
N GLN A 21 10.68 1.86 -9.03
CA GLN A 21 10.16 2.96 -9.82
C GLN A 21 10.30 4.32 -9.14
N SER A 22 10.12 4.39 -7.82
CA SER A 22 10.45 5.59 -7.03
C SER A 22 11.92 5.99 -7.21
N ILE A 23 12.84 5.01 -7.11
CA ILE A 23 14.28 5.23 -7.35
C ILE A 23 14.53 5.66 -8.81
N ALA A 24 13.88 5.04 -9.80
CA ALA A 24 14.05 5.41 -11.21
C ALA A 24 13.61 6.86 -11.49
N ASN A 25 12.51 7.30 -10.89
CA ASN A 25 11.91 8.61 -11.16
C ASN A 25 12.67 9.76 -10.48
N ARG A 26 13.23 9.52 -9.29
CA ARG A 26 13.90 10.56 -8.49
C ARG A 26 15.43 10.44 -8.45
N GLY A 27 15.98 9.33 -8.96
CA GLY A 27 17.41 9.04 -8.92
C GLY A 27 17.85 8.53 -7.55
N GLU A 28 18.99 9.01 -7.05
CA GLU A 28 19.53 8.58 -5.75
C GLU A 28 18.63 9.01 -4.59
N MET A 29 18.06 8.04 -3.87
CA MET A 29 17.13 8.28 -2.75
C MET A 29 17.60 7.62 -1.47
N THR A 30 17.30 8.22 -0.31
CA THR A 30 17.55 7.56 0.98
C THR A 30 16.40 6.64 1.39
N MET A 31 16.67 5.74 2.34
CA MET A 31 15.64 4.81 2.85
C MET A 31 14.40 5.52 3.41
N GLY A 32 14.59 6.67 4.06
CA GLY A 32 13.49 7.50 4.54
C GLY A 32 12.66 8.07 3.40
N ASP A 33 13.32 8.65 2.39
CA ASP A 33 12.65 9.21 1.21
C ASP A 33 11.81 8.15 0.48
N ILE A 34 12.36 6.93 0.34
CA ILE A 34 11.66 5.80 -0.29
C ILE A 34 10.47 5.37 0.56
N ALA A 35 10.63 5.23 1.88
CA ALA A 35 9.58 4.82 2.80
C ALA A 35 8.38 5.76 2.78
N ASP A 36 8.65 7.07 2.78
CA ASP A 36 7.63 8.10 2.72
C ASP A 36 6.92 8.11 1.36
N GLU A 37 7.65 7.93 0.26
CA GLU A 37 7.05 7.95 -1.08
C GLU A 37 6.12 6.77 -1.36
N VAL A 38 6.48 5.56 -0.91
CA VAL A 38 5.64 4.37 -1.14
C VAL A 38 4.69 4.05 0.02
N SER A 39 4.61 4.93 1.03
CA SER A 39 3.79 4.78 2.24
C SER A 39 4.01 3.43 2.96
N LEU A 40 5.27 3.02 3.14
CA LEU A 40 5.65 1.79 3.84
C LEU A 40 6.56 2.08 5.03
N SER A 41 6.55 1.20 6.03
CA SER A 41 7.48 1.33 7.16
C SER A 41 8.94 1.19 6.72
N GLN A 42 9.86 1.90 7.39
CA GLN A 42 11.30 1.78 7.11
C GLN A 42 11.81 0.34 7.23
N ALA A 43 11.31 -0.45 8.19
CA ALA A 43 11.69 -1.86 8.33
C ALA A 43 11.29 -2.70 7.09
N THR A 44 10.13 -2.40 6.50
CA THR A 44 9.68 -3.02 5.26
C THR A 44 10.56 -2.61 4.09
N ILE A 45 10.90 -1.32 3.97
CA ILE A 45 11.81 -0.82 2.93
C ILE A 45 13.18 -1.47 3.02
N THR A 46 13.77 -1.56 4.21
CA THR A 46 15.06 -2.24 4.42
C THR A 46 15.01 -3.66 3.87
N THR A 47 13.97 -4.42 4.24
CA THR A 47 13.79 -5.80 3.78
C THR A 47 13.62 -5.91 2.25
N ILE A 48 12.92 -4.94 1.63
CA ILE A 48 12.74 -4.89 0.17
C ILE A 48 14.07 -4.60 -0.51
N LEU A 49 14.77 -3.56 -0.08
CA LEU A 49 16.03 -3.12 -0.64
C LEU A 49 17.11 -4.21 -0.49
N ASP A 50 17.19 -4.90 0.65
CA ASP A 50 18.14 -6.01 0.85
C ASP A 50 17.93 -7.14 -0.17
N ARG A 51 16.66 -7.43 -0.50
CA ARG A 51 16.33 -8.46 -1.51
C ARG A 51 16.64 -8.00 -2.92
N LEU A 52 16.43 -6.73 -3.23
CA LEU A 52 16.75 -6.15 -4.54
C LEU A 52 18.28 -6.05 -4.74
N GLU A 53 19.02 -5.69 -3.69
CA GLU A 53 20.49 -5.63 -3.68
C GLU A 53 21.10 -7.03 -3.83
N LYS A 54 20.55 -8.03 -3.13
CA LYS A 54 20.96 -9.44 -3.30
C LYS A 54 20.73 -9.96 -4.72
N ARG A 55 19.80 -9.36 -5.47
CA ARG A 55 19.53 -9.68 -6.88
C ARG A 55 20.30 -8.78 -7.85
N GLU A 56 21.20 -7.93 -7.34
CA GLU A 56 22.01 -6.99 -8.12
C GLU A 56 21.16 -6.00 -8.95
N LEU A 57 19.92 -5.73 -8.53
CA LEU A 57 19.01 -4.79 -9.20
C LEU A 57 19.15 -3.37 -8.68
N ILE A 58 19.68 -3.21 -7.47
CA ILE A 58 20.02 -1.91 -6.89
C ILE A 58 21.42 -1.97 -6.30
N GLN A 59 21.98 -0.80 -6.06
CA GLN A 59 23.19 -0.62 -5.28
C GLN A 59 22.97 0.46 -4.22
N ARG A 60 23.66 0.34 -3.09
CA ARG A 60 23.66 1.35 -2.03
C ARG A 60 25.01 2.03 -1.96
N THR A 61 25.02 3.35 -1.90
CA THR A 61 26.26 4.15 -1.80
C THR A 61 26.15 5.14 -0.65
N ARG A 62 27.25 5.32 0.09
CA ARG A 62 27.31 6.36 1.13
C ARG A 62 27.39 7.72 0.46
N GLY A 63 26.62 8.68 0.97
CA GLY A 63 26.61 10.04 0.43
C GLY A 63 28.00 10.66 0.39
N SER A 64 28.30 11.36 -0.71
CA SER A 64 29.53 12.13 -0.87
C SER A 64 29.58 13.33 0.06
N THR A 65 28.44 14.01 0.26
CA THR A 65 28.29 15.21 1.10
C THR A 65 28.04 14.88 2.58
N ASP A 66 27.16 13.92 2.88
CA ASP A 66 26.95 13.40 4.24
C ASP A 66 27.12 11.89 4.25
N LYS A 67 28.28 11.43 4.76
CA LYS A 67 28.65 10.00 4.85
C LYS A 67 27.74 9.19 5.78
N ARG A 68 26.88 9.85 6.57
CA ARG A 68 25.89 9.19 7.43
C ARG A 68 24.64 8.78 6.66
N ARG A 69 24.41 9.38 5.48
CA ARG A 69 23.29 9.03 4.62
C ARG A 69 23.71 7.92 3.65
N VAL A 70 22.81 6.97 3.47
CA VAL A 70 22.94 5.89 2.49
C VAL A 70 21.87 6.11 1.43
N TYR A 71 22.32 6.15 0.18
CA TYR A 71 21.48 6.33 -0.99
C TYR A 71 21.35 5.01 -1.72
N ALA A 72 20.17 4.72 -2.24
CA ALA A 72 19.92 3.61 -3.14
C ALA A 72 19.77 4.14 -4.57
N SER A 73 20.36 3.44 -5.53
CA SER A 73 20.20 3.69 -6.96
C SER A 73 19.98 2.37 -7.70
N LEU A 74 19.32 2.42 -8.86
CA LEU A 74 19.22 1.25 -9.73
C LEU A 74 20.59 0.90 -10.32
N THR A 75 20.84 -0.40 -10.50
CA THR A 75 21.90 -0.86 -11.41
C THR A 75 21.39 -0.86 -12.85
N GLU A 76 22.28 -1.06 -13.81
CA GLU A 76 21.89 -1.24 -15.22
C GLU A 76 20.94 -2.44 -15.39
N ALA A 77 21.22 -3.55 -14.72
CA ALA A 77 20.34 -4.73 -14.70
C ALA A 77 18.97 -4.41 -14.08
N GLY A 78 18.94 -3.60 -13.01
CA GLY A 78 17.73 -3.11 -12.39
C GLY A 78 16.88 -2.25 -13.32
N ALA A 79 17.50 -1.33 -14.04
CA ALA A 79 16.83 -0.46 -15.00
C ALA A 79 16.22 -1.27 -16.16
N VAL A 80 16.98 -2.17 -16.78
CA VAL A 80 16.50 -3.03 -17.87
C VAL A 80 15.35 -3.94 -17.42
N LEU A 81 15.39 -4.43 -16.19
CA LEU A 81 14.31 -5.26 -15.65
C LEU A 81 13.05 -4.43 -15.36
N LEU A 82 13.21 -3.19 -14.89
CA LEU A 82 12.11 -2.27 -14.65
C LEU A 82 11.41 -1.87 -15.96
N GLU A 83 12.16 -1.62 -17.03
CA GLU A 83 11.59 -1.33 -18.37
C GLU A 83 10.73 -2.47 -18.92
N LYS A 84 11.07 -3.72 -18.55
CA LYS A 84 10.30 -4.91 -18.95
C LYS A 84 9.17 -5.24 -17.98
N ALA A 85 9.12 -4.56 -16.84
CA ALA A 85 8.06 -4.78 -15.88
C ALA A 85 6.75 -4.15 -16.40
N PRO A 86 5.60 -4.80 -16.20
CA PRO A 86 4.31 -4.20 -16.50
C PRO A 86 4.18 -2.84 -15.82
N THR A 87 3.71 -1.84 -16.57
CA THR A 87 3.37 -0.51 -16.05
C THR A 87 2.46 -0.65 -14.83
N PRO A 88 2.71 0.08 -13.72
CA PRO A 88 1.88 0.00 -12.52
C PRO A 88 0.42 0.11 -12.87
N LEU A 89 -0.41 -0.73 -12.23
CA LEU A 89 -1.86 -0.68 -12.37
C LEU A 89 -2.40 0.73 -12.10
N GLN A 90 -1.72 1.53 -11.27
CA GLN A 90 -2.06 2.93 -11.04
C GLN A 90 -1.89 3.81 -12.29
N GLU A 91 -0.81 3.67 -13.06
CA GLU A 91 -0.57 4.49 -14.25
C GLU A 91 -1.58 4.15 -15.35
N GLU A 92 -1.78 2.86 -15.64
CA GLU A 92 -2.79 2.42 -16.62
C GLU A 92 -4.21 2.82 -16.18
N PHE A 93 -4.51 2.74 -14.88
CA PHE A 93 -5.80 3.19 -14.36
C PHE A 93 -5.98 4.71 -14.52
N ILE A 94 -4.96 5.51 -14.21
CA ILE A 94 -5.02 6.98 -14.34
C ILE A 94 -5.26 7.37 -15.79
N GLU A 95 -4.51 6.79 -16.73
CA GLU A 95 -4.66 7.05 -18.16
C GLU A 95 -6.08 6.70 -18.64
N ARG A 96 -6.54 5.48 -18.36
CA ARG A 96 -7.86 5.02 -18.81
C ARG A 96 -9.01 5.72 -18.10
N PHE A 97 -8.84 6.13 -16.85
CA PHE A 97 -9.84 6.91 -16.13
C PHE A 97 -9.93 8.34 -16.67
N ALA A 98 -8.80 8.95 -17.05
CA ALA A 98 -8.75 10.27 -17.65
C ALA A 98 -9.36 10.31 -19.07
N GLU A 99 -9.35 9.18 -19.78
CA GLU A 99 -10.03 9.02 -21.08
C GLU A 99 -11.56 8.95 -20.98
N LEU A 100 -12.11 8.72 -19.78
CA LEU A 100 -13.57 8.69 -19.58
C LEU A 100 -14.16 10.09 -19.66
N ASN A 101 -15.43 10.19 -20.04
CA ASN A 101 -16.15 11.45 -19.98
C ASN A 101 -16.28 11.94 -18.53
N ASP A 102 -16.34 13.26 -18.32
CA ASP A 102 -16.44 13.87 -16.99
C ASP A 102 -17.59 13.31 -16.12
N TRP A 103 -18.71 12.97 -16.77
CA TRP A 103 -19.88 12.41 -16.08
C TRP A 103 -19.64 10.98 -15.57
N GLU A 104 -18.86 10.18 -16.31
CA GLU A 104 -18.49 8.81 -15.92
C GLU A 104 -17.50 8.85 -14.76
N GLN A 105 -16.52 9.75 -14.82
CA GLN A 105 -15.57 9.97 -13.72
C GLN A 105 -16.31 10.36 -12.43
N SER A 106 -17.26 11.29 -12.53
CA SER A 106 -18.09 11.75 -11.41
C SER A 106 -18.97 10.63 -10.82
N LEU A 107 -19.52 9.77 -11.68
CA LEU A 107 -20.32 8.62 -11.26
C LEU A 107 -19.49 7.60 -10.49
N ILE A 108 -18.29 7.28 -10.97
CA ILE A 108 -17.38 6.33 -10.30
C ILE A 108 -16.96 6.89 -8.94
N LEU A 109 -16.55 8.16 -8.88
CA LEU A 109 -16.13 8.80 -7.64
C LEU A 109 -17.24 8.81 -6.58
N SER A 110 -18.45 9.23 -6.96
CA SER A 110 -19.59 9.26 -6.04
C SER A 110 -19.98 7.87 -5.53
N SER A 111 -19.90 6.86 -6.39
CA SER A 111 -20.15 5.46 -6.03
C SER A 111 -19.12 4.94 -5.02
N LEU A 112 -17.83 5.21 -5.25
CA LEU A 112 -16.75 4.82 -4.33
C LEU A 112 -16.86 5.53 -2.97
N GLN A 113 -17.14 6.83 -2.97
CA GLN A 113 -17.39 7.60 -1.75
C GLN A 113 -18.54 7.00 -0.93
N ARG A 114 -19.62 6.57 -1.60
CA ARG A 114 -20.75 5.94 -0.95
C ARG A 114 -20.37 4.59 -0.32
N VAL A 115 -19.60 3.77 -1.03
CA VAL A 115 -19.08 2.49 -0.50
C VAL A 115 -18.18 2.73 0.71
N ALA A 116 -17.23 3.66 0.62
CA ALA A 116 -16.35 4.02 1.73
C ALA A 116 -17.13 4.52 2.97
N ALA A 117 -18.16 5.34 2.76
CA ALA A 117 -19.05 5.80 3.82
C ALA A 117 -19.80 4.63 4.48
N MET A 118 -20.31 3.67 3.70
CA MET A 118 -20.96 2.47 4.23
C MET A 118 -20.00 1.56 5.03
N MET A 119 -18.71 1.60 4.70
CA MET A 119 -17.67 0.85 5.41
C MET A 119 -17.15 1.55 6.67
N ASN A 120 -17.68 2.73 7.01
CA ASN A 120 -17.22 3.57 8.13
C ASN A 120 -15.69 3.87 8.05
N ALA A 121 -15.19 4.04 6.81
CA ALA A 121 -13.76 4.12 6.50
C ALA A 121 -13.08 5.45 6.90
N GLY A 122 -13.75 6.29 7.72
CA GLY A 122 -13.16 7.53 8.23
C GLY A 122 -11.90 7.32 9.09
N ASP A 123 -11.75 6.13 9.68
CA ASP A 123 -10.61 5.75 10.53
C ASP A 123 -9.77 4.58 9.98
N ILE A 124 -10.04 4.12 8.75
CA ILE A 124 -9.29 2.99 8.17
C ILE A 124 -8.15 3.57 7.34
N ASP A 125 -6.93 3.46 7.85
CA ASP A 125 -5.69 3.66 7.10
C ASP A 125 -5.74 2.80 5.82
N ALA A 126 -6.06 3.44 4.70
CA ALA A 126 -6.21 2.83 3.38
C ALA A 126 -4.86 2.76 2.65
N SER A 127 -3.76 2.64 3.39
CA SER A 127 -2.49 2.20 2.83
C SER A 127 -2.72 0.93 1.99
N PRO A 128 -2.15 0.83 0.78
CA PRO A 128 -2.44 -0.28 -0.11
C PRO A 128 -2.04 -1.58 0.59
N VAL A 129 -3.02 -2.48 0.79
CA VAL A 129 -2.78 -3.85 1.24
C VAL A 129 -2.09 -4.57 0.09
N LEU A 130 -0.77 -4.41 0.03
CA LEU A 130 0.07 -5.14 -0.88
C LEU A 130 0.19 -6.56 -0.32
N ASP A 131 -0.34 -7.51 -1.07
CA ASP A 131 -0.22 -8.95 -0.82
C ASP A 131 1.28 -9.31 -0.87
N LEU A 132 1.93 -9.21 0.29
CA LEU A 132 3.28 -9.69 0.54
C LEU A 132 3.21 -11.21 0.41
N GLY A 133 3.54 -11.72 -0.79
CA GLY A 133 3.58 -13.15 -1.07
C GLY A 133 4.19 -13.93 0.10
N ALA A 134 3.40 -14.88 0.60
CA ALA A 134 3.60 -15.71 1.80
C ALA A 134 5.04 -15.78 2.32
N MET A 135 5.41 -14.90 3.25
CA MET A 135 6.62 -15.04 4.05
C MET A 135 6.33 -14.58 5.48
N ASP A 136 5.95 -15.57 6.29
CA ASP A 136 5.97 -15.61 7.75
C ASP A 136 5.24 -14.48 8.51
N ARG A 137 3.92 -14.59 8.59
CA ARG A 137 3.13 -13.88 9.60
C ARG A 137 2.45 -14.92 10.48
N ALA A 138 2.97 -15.14 11.68
CA ALA A 138 2.12 -15.55 12.80
C ALA A 138 0.96 -14.55 12.84
N GLN A 139 -0.25 -15.04 12.54
CA GLN A 139 -1.44 -14.21 12.39
C GLN A 139 -1.61 -13.34 13.64
N PRO A 140 -1.92 -12.04 13.51
CA PRO A 140 -2.52 -11.33 14.64
C PRO A 140 -3.88 -11.97 14.85
N THR A 141 -4.04 -12.70 15.96
CA THR A 141 -5.34 -13.18 16.40
C THR A 141 -6.20 -11.95 16.64
N VAL A 142 -7.16 -11.72 15.75
CA VAL A 142 -8.25 -10.79 16.00
C VAL A 142 -9.06 -11.42 17.14
N ASP A 143 -8.85 -10.94 18.36
CA ASP A 143 -9.68 -11.34 19.49
C ASP A 143 -11.08 -10.75 19.30
N LEU A 144 -11.99 -11.62 18.84
CA LEU A 144 -13.40 -11.31 18.60
C LEU A 144 -14.23 -11.36 19.90
N SER A 145 -13.61 -11.52 21.07
CA SER A 145 -14.33 -11.63 22.34
C SER A 145 -15.01 -10.32 22.79
N ASP A 146 -14.55 -9.16 22.31
CA ASP A 146 -15.01 -7.86 22.83
C ASP A 146 -16.29 -7.29 22.20
N ARG A 147 -16.81 -7.91 21.12
CA ARG A 147 -18.03 -7.41 20.43
C ARG A 147 -19.35 -7.92 21.01
N ARG A 148 -19.34 -8.84 21.98
CA ARG A 148 -20.59 -9.39 22.58
C ARG A 148 -21.16 -8.59 23.75
N ALA A 149 -20.48 -7.55 24.24
CA ALA A 149 -20.92 -6.84 25.45
C ALA A 149 -21.78 -5.57 25.23
N ARG A 150 -22.06 -5.14 23.99
CA ARG A 150 -22.75 -3.86 23.71
C ARG A 150 -24.10 -3.94 22.98
N SER A 151 -24.76 -5.10 22.97
CA SER A 151 -26.14 -5.18 22.45
C SER A 151 -27.06 -5.99 23.37
N ALA A 152 -27.45 -5.40 24.50
CA ALA A 152 -28.66 -5.81 25.21
C ALA A 152 -29.68 -4.68 25.09
N PRO A 153 -30.88 -4.91 24.52
CA PRO A 153 -31.92 -3.89 24.49
C PRO A 153 -32.52 -3.70 25.89
N SER A 154 -32.53 -2.47 26.38
CA SER A 154 -33.26 -2.05 27.57
C SER A 154 -34.76 -2.25 27.36
N LYS A 155 -35.38 -3.13 28.15
CA LYS A 155 -36.84 -3.28 28.20
C LYS A 155 -37.48 -1.99 28.74
N PRO A 156 -38.67 -1.58 28.25
CA PRO A 156 -39.37 -0.44 28.82
C PRO A 156 -40.00 -0.81 30.17
N THR A 157 -39.69 -0.05 31.20
CA THR A 157 -40.35 -0.14 32.51
C THR A 157 -41.68 0.58 32.44
N ILE A 158 -42.78 -0.19 32.41
CA ILE A 158 -44.12 0.34 32.71
C ILE A 158 -44.29 0.30 34.23
N SER A 159 -44.37 1.46 34.86
CA SER A 159 -45.07 1.63 36.14
C SER A 159 -45.42 3.12 36.32
N GLU A 160 -46.54 3.52 35.72
CA GLU A 160 -47.32 4.65 36.23
C GLU A 160 -48.30 4.08 37.26
N ALA A 161 -48.11 4.45 38.52
CA ALA A 161 -49.16 4.42 39.51
C ALA A 161 -49.04 5.65 40.42
N ASN A 162 -50.12 6.44 40.38
CA ASN A 162 -50.62 7.37 41.39
C ASN A 162 -50.08 8.81 41.45
N ARG A 163 -50.93 9.75 41.01
CA ARG A 163 -51.56 10.69 41.96
C ARG A 163 -52.85 11.38 41.44
N LYS A 164 -53.90 11.20 42.25
CA LYS A 164 -55.20 11.89 42.37
C LYS A 164 -56.35 11.42 41.50
#